data_AF-A0A2E4EI69-F1
#
_entry.id   AF-A0A2E4EI69-F1
#
_cell.length_a   1.000
_cell.length_b   1.000
_cell.length_c   1.000
_cell.angle_alpha   90.00
_cell.angle_beta   90.00
_cell.angle_gamma   90.00
#
_symmetry.space_group_name_H-M   'P 1'
#
loop_
_entity.id
_entity.type
_entity.pdbx_description
1 polymer ?
#
loop_
_entity_poly.entity_id
_entity_poly.type
_entity_poly.pdbx_seq_one_letter_code
_entity_poly.pdbx_strand_id
1 'polypeptide(L)'
;MPESVSTHPNVTQICDSLRARVDLDDDDRVIGTQNTQKPELYGWTGDIGWHVDNKGDVYFLILSDSTGVLFAEGETPISYSQGDVIRMNDFTRHRVEQNGLAVGLFMGAFEYGDDTKAINALTEAVSALTEQYKSNYDNAPRWEGSPLQDNECYIWHFDEECNYERTLLERATDTQGMILTCSHDGCTKPASEIDHHFPYMSDQNRCTTHQRGLR
;
A
#
# COMPACT_ATOMS: atom_id res chain seq x y z
N MET A 1 1.82 18.11 -7.31
CA MET A 1 2.58 17.16 -6.47
C MET A 1 4.07 17.32 -6.75
N PRO A 2 4.99 17.22 -5.77
CA PRO A 2 6.43 17.18 -6.06
C PRO A 2 6.80 15.96 -6.90
N GLU A 3 7.68 16.12 -7.90
CA GLU A 3 8.08 15.03 -8.81
C GLU A 3 8.70 13.85 -8.05
N SER A 4 9.47 14.13 -6.99
CA SER A 4 10.13 13.12 -6.16
C SER A 4 9.18 12.10 -5.53
N VAL A 5 7.93 12.48 -5.26
CA VAL A 5 6.89 11.58 -4.73
C VAL A 5 6.62 10.44 -5.70
N SER A 6 6.49 10.75 -7.00
CA SER A 6 6.18 9.75 -8.03
C SER A 6 7.31 8.72 -8.23
N THR A 7 8.54 9.11 -7.91
CA THR A 7 9.74 8.26 -7.98
C THR A 7 10.09 7.61 -6.65
N HIS A 8 9.32 7.85 -5.58
CA HIS A 8 9.60 7.27 -4.29
C HIS A 8 9.46 5.74 -4.36
N PRO A 9 10.37 4.94 -3.75
CA PRO A 9 10.34 3.48 -3.88
C PRO A 9 9.01 2.84 -3.46
N ASN A 10 8.41 3.30 -2.35
CA ASN A 10 7.10 2.79 -1.90
C ASN A 10 5.97 3.06 -2.90
N VAL A 11 5.99 4.21 -3.60
CA VAL A 11 4.99 4.55 -4.62
C VAL A 11 5.21 3.70 -5.88
N THR A 12 6.47 3.54 -6.28
CA THR A 12 6.85 2.71 -7.44
C THR A 12 6.45 1.25 -7.25
N GLN A 13 6.66 0.71 -6.05
CA GLN A 13 6.26 -0.66 -5.67
C GLN A 13 4.77 -0.92 -5.88
N ILE A 14 3.92 0.04 -5.51
CA ILE A 14 2.47 -0.06 -5.71
C ILE A 14 2.10 0.08 -7.17
N CYS A 15 2.71 1.03 -7.89
CA CYS A 15 2.52 1.16 -9.34
C CYS A 15 2.84 -0.16 -10.07
N ASP A 16 3.95 -0.81 -9.74
CA ASP A 16 4.35 -2.09 -10.34
C ASP A 16 3.38 -3.21 -9.97
N SER A 17 2.91 -3.24 -8.73
CA SER A 17 1.93 -4.21 -8.26
C SER A 17 0.56 -4.05 -8.95
N LEU A 18 0.11 -2.81 -9.16
CA LEU A 18 -1.15 -2.53 -9.86
C LEU A 18 -1.07 -2.84 -11.36
N ARG A 19 0.08 -2.61 -12.01
CA ARG A 19 0.29 -3.00 -13.41
C ARG A 19 0.10 -4.49 -13.65
N ALA A 20 0.40 -5.32 -12.66
CA ALA A 20 0.20 -6.76 -12.73
C ALA A 20 -1.26 -7.20 -12.53
N ARG A 21 -2.16 -6.28 -12.12
CA ARG A 21 -3.55 -6.58 -11.71
C ARG A 21 -4.62 -6.15 -12.71
N VAL A 22 -4.24 -5.55 -13.85
CA VAL A 22 -5.17 -4.93 -14.82
C VAL A 22 -6.26 -5.90 -15.31
N ASP A 23 -5.92 -7.18 -15.48
CA ASP A 23 -6.83 -8.20 -16.02
C ASP A 23 -7.59 -8.99 -14.94
N LEU A 24 -7.44 -8.64 -13.66
CA LEU A 24 -8.14 -9.32 -12.55
C LEU A 24 -9.57 -8.81 -12.37
N ASP A 25 -10.32 -9.39 -11.45
CA ASP A 25 -11.64 -8.91 -11.03
C ASP A 25 -11.53 -7.60 -10.22
N ASP A 26 -12.63 -6.89 -10.03
CA ASP A 26 -12.67 -5.55 -9.41
C ASP A 26 -11.96 -5.51 -8.03
N ASP A 27 -12.25 -6.47 -7.15
CA ASP A 27 -11.66 -6.53 -5.80
C ASP A 27 -10.14 -6.73 -5.84
N ASP A 28 -9.65 -7.48 -6.83
CA ASP A 28 -8.22 -7.80 -6.99
C ASP A 28 -7.43 -6.67 -7.65
N ARG A 29 -8.12 -5.70 -8.27
CA ARG A 29 -7.54 -4.48 -8.86
C ARG A 29 -7.20 -3.41 -7.84
N VAL A 30 -7.58 -3.60 -6.57
CA VAL A 30 -7.35 -2.64 -5.49
C VAL A 30 -6.22 -3.11 -4.58
N ILE A 31 -5.33 -2.18 -4.23
CA ILE A 31 -4.40 -2.31 -3.10
C ILE A 31 -5.04 -1.57 -1.93
N GLY A 32 -5.66 -2.35 -1.04
CA GLY A 32 -6.37 -1.86 0.14
C GLY A 32 -5.47 -1.40 1.28
N THR A 33 -6.10 -0.97 2.36
CA THR A 33 -5.42 -0.45 3.57
C THR A 33 -5.67 -1.34 4.79
N GLN A 34 -4.80 -1.24 5.78
CA GLN A 34 -4.95 -1.84 7.10
C GLN A 34 -5.77 -0.96 8.05
N ASN A 35 -6.16 0.25 7.62
CA ASN A 35 -7.00 1.17 8.37
C ASN A 35 -6.37 1.59 9.71
N THR A 36 -5.08 1.91 9.66
CA THR A 36 -4.22 2.20 10.83
C THR A 36 -4.47 3.57 11.45
N GLN A 37 -5.38 4.37 10.88
CA GLN A 37 -5.56 5.80 11.17
C GLN A 37 -4.29 6.64 10.96
N LYS A 38 -3.34 6.12 10.18
CA LYS A 38 -2.21 6.87 9.64
C LYS A 38 -2.33 6.89 8.11
N PRO A 39 -1.65 7.83 7.42
CA PRO A 39 -1.60 7.81 5.98
C PRO A 39 -0.97 6.52 5.45
N GLU A 40 -1.73 5.78 4.66
CA GLU A 40 -1.32 4.55 4.01
C GLU A 40 -1.29 4.76 2.50
N LEU A 41 -0.38 4.08 1.81
CA LEU A 41 -0.48 4.07 0.36
C LEU A 41 -1.61 3.15 -0.07
N TYR A 42 -2.44 3.66 -0.97
CA TYR A 42 -3.61 2.99 -1.53
C TYR A 42 -3.58 3.16 -3.05
N GLY A 43 -4.17 2.22 -3.78
CA GLY A 43 -4.24 2.37 -5.22
C GLY A 43 -5.15 1.36 -5.90
N TRP A 44 -5.52 1.66 -7.13
CA TRP A 44 -6.39 0.82 -7.94
C TRP A 44 -6.06 0.96 -9.42
N THR A 45 -6.50 0.00 -10.22
CA THR A 45 -6.34 0.01 -11.67
C THR A 45 -7.66 -0.28 -12.37
N GLY A 46 -7.94 0.47 -13.43
CA GLY A 46 -9.22 0.33 -14.15
C GLY A 46 -10.44 0.71 -13.32
N ASP A 47 -11.61 0.53 -13.92
CA ASP A 47 -12.87 0.84 -13.27
C ASP A 47 -13.12 -0.11 -12.10
N ILE A 48 -13.63 0.44 -11.01
CA ILE A 48 -14.10 -0.32 -9.85
C ILE A 48 -15.61 -0.19 -9.80
N GLY A 49 -16.32 -1.32 -9.81
CA GLY A 49 -17.77 -1.38 -9.79
C GLY A 49 -18.40 -0.80 -8.52
N TRP A 50 -19.73 -0.79 -8.46
CA TRP A 50 -20.47 -0.24 -7.32
C TRP A 50 -20.34 -1.11 -6.06
N HIS A 51 -19.82 -0.55 -4.97
CA HIS A 51 -19.60 -1.25 -3.70
C HIS A 51 -19.84 -0.34 -2.47
N VAL A 52 -19.75 -0.93 -1.28
CA VAL A 52 -19.82 -0.26 0.04
C VAL A 52 -18.84 -0.95 0.99
N ASP A 53 -17.86 -0.22 1.51
CA ASP A 53 -16.82 -0.76 2.41
C ASP A 53 -17.17 -0.60 3.90
N ASN A 54 -18.13 0.27 4.22
CA ASN A 54 -18.70 0.50 5.55
C ASN A 54 -17.69 0.94 6.63
N LYS A 55 -16.76 1.85 6.30
CA LYS A 55 -15.69 2.25 7.23
C LYS A 55 -15.88 3.61 7.91
N GLY A 56 -16.67 4.54 7.37
CA GLY A 56 -16.81 5.89 7.92
C GLY A 56 -16.36 6.97 6.93
N ASP A 57 -15.99 8.15 7.42
CA ASP A 57 -15.42 9.19 6.56
C ASP A 57 -13.94 8.85 6.25
N VAL A 58 -13.58 8.92 4.97
CA VAL A 58 -12.23 8.64 4.46
C VAL A 58 -11.73 9.78 3.58
N TYR A 59 -10.41 9.91 3.48
CA TYR A 59 -9.74 10.93 2.67
C TYR A 59 -8.73 10.27 1.75
N PHE A 60 -8.76 10.66 0.47
CA PHE A 60 -7.82 10.22 -0.55
C PHE A 60 -7.06 11.41 -1.11
N LEU A 61 -5.74 11.40 -1.08
CA LEU A 61 -4.91 12.33 -1.86
C LEU A 61 -4.37 11.60 -3.09
N ILE A 62 -4.68 12.10 -4.30
CA ILE A 62 -4.21 11.48 -5.55
C ILE A 62 -2.73 11.83 -5.79
N LEU A 63 -1.87 10.82 -5.88
CA LEU A 63 -0.44 10.96 -6.14
C LEU A 63 -0.07 10.73 -7.62
N SER A 64 -0.76 9.81 -8.30
CA SER A 64 -0.53 9.51 -9.72
C SER A 64 -1.00 10.65 -10.61
N ASP A 65 -0.46 10.72 -11.84
CA ASP A 65 -0.87 11.67 -12.87
C ASP A 65 -2.17 11.28 -13.60
N SER A 66 -2.78 10.18 -13.17
CA SER A 66 -4.01 9.65 -13.72
C SER A 66 -5.23 10.48 -13.36
N THR A 67 -6.21 10.53 -14.25
CA THR A 67 -7.51 11.16 -14.00
C THR A 67 -8.60 10.11 -13.88
N GLY A 68 -9.61 10.40 -13.07
CA GLY A 68 -10.80 9.56 -12.99
C GLY A 68 -12.02 10.34 -12.51
N VAL A 69 -13.10 9.60 -12.31
CA VAL A 69 -14.38 10.14 -11.84
C VAL A 69 -14.91 9.24 -10.74
N LEU A 70 -15.11 9.83 -9.56
CA LEU A 70 -15.79 9.18 -8.44
C LEU A 70 -17.29 9.43 -8.54
N PHE A 71 -18.07 8.36 -8.38
CA PHE A 71 -19.52 8.41 -8.30
C PHE A 71 -19.97 7.94 -6.93
N ALA A 72 -20.93 8.63 -6.33
CA ALA A 72 -21.63 8.21 -5.13
C ALA A 72 -23.14 8.32 -5.34
N GLU A 73 -23.92 7.40 -4.78
CA GLU A 73 -25.37 7.41 -4.93
C GLU A 73 -25.98 8.69 -4.34
N GLY A 74 -26.81 9.38 -5.14
CA GLY A 74 -27.47 10.62 -4.73
C GLY A 74 -26.61 11.88 -4.82
N GLU A 75 -25.34 11.75 -5.21
CA GLU A 75 -24.39 12.85 -5.30
C GLU A 75 -23.99 13.17 -6.76
N THR A 76 -23.44 14.37 -6.96
CA THR A 76 -22.88 14.74 -8.28
C THR A 76 -21.52 14.06 -8.46
N PRO A 77 -21.23 13.45 -9.64
CA PRO A 77 -19.92 12.85 -9.89
C PRO A 77 -18.78 13.87 -9.76
N ILE A 78 -17.66 13.43 -9.19
CA ILE A 78 -16.48 14.28 -8.94
C ILE A 78 -15.34 13.78 -9.82
N SER A 79 -14.87 14.62 -10.74
CA SER A 79 -13.61 14.38 -11.44
C SER A 79 -12.43 14.71 -10.53
N TYR A 80 -11.37 13.92 -10.61
CA TYR A 80 -10.14 14.15 -9.86
C TYR A 80 -8.90 13.98 -10.73
N SER A 81 -7.81 14.56 -10.24
CA SER A 81 -6.50 14.61 -10.85
C SER A 81 -5.41 14.64 -9.76
N GLN A 82 -4.14 14.61 -10.19
CA GLN A 82 -3.00 14.63 -9.28
C GLN A 82 -3.04 15.82 -8.31
N GLY A 83 -2.95 15.53 -7.02
CA GLY A 83 -2.92 16.52 -5.94
C GLY A 83 -4.29 16.87 -5.38
N ASP A 84 -5.37 16.38 -5.98
CA ASP A 84 -6.72 16.55 -5.41
C ASP A 84 -6.86 15.70 -4.13
N VAL A 85 -7.54 16.27 -3.14
CA VAL A 85 -7.97 15.56 -1.94
C VAL A 85 -9.48 15.35 -2.02
N ILE A 86 -9.90 14.10 -1.94
CA ILE A 86 -11.29 13.69 -1.96
C ILE A 86 -11.67 13.20 -0.57
N ARG A 87 -12.72 13.79 0.02
CA ARG A 87 -13.37 13.25 1.21
C ARG A 87 -14.61 12.48 0.76
N MET A 88 -14.78 11.28 1.29
CA MET A 88 -15.93 10.42 1.00
C MET A 88 -16.48 9.82 2.28
N ASN A 89 -17.80 9.68 2.36
CA ASN A 89 -18.44 8.85 3.37
C ASN A 89 -18.59 7.43 2.82
N ASP A 90 -17.80 6.52 3.36
CA ASP A 90 -17.61 5.15 2.89
C ASP A 90 -18.77 4.20 3.27
N PHE A 91 -19.81 4.71 3.95
CA PHE A 91 -21.11 4.03 4.06
C PHE A 91 -21.99 4.26 2.82
N THR A 92 -21.66 5.24 1.99
CA THR A 92 -22.41 5.54 0.77
C THR A 92 -21.94 4.64 -0.35
N ARG A 93 -22.88 4.03 -1.08
CA ARG A 93 -22.54 3.20 -2.25
C ARG A 93 -21.87 4.05 -3.31
N HIS A 94 -20.69 3.63 -3.74
CA HIS A 94 -19.82 4.39 -4.63
C HIS A 94 -19.11 3.50 -5.65
N ARG A 95 -18.57 4.12 -6.69
CA ARG A 95 -17.77 3.47 -7.74
C ARG A 95 -16.79 4.47 -8.33
N VAL A 96 -15.77 3.98 -9.01
CA VAL A 96 -14.80 4.82 -9.71
C VAL A 96 -14.68 4.39 -11.17
N GLU A 97 -14.70 5.38 -12.07
CA GLU A 97 -14.23 5.22 -13.44
C GLU A 97 -12.80 5.78 -13.52
N GLN A 98 -11.85 4.96 -13.97
CA GLN A 98 -10.42 5.27 -13.90
C GLN A 98 -9.74 5.03 -15.24
N ASN A 99 -9.00 6.04 -15.71
CA ASN A 99 -8.08 5.85 -16.82
C ASN A 99 -6.67 5.58 -16.30
N GLY A 100 -6.15 4.38 -16.53
CA GLY A 100 -4.82 3.98 -16.07
C GLY A 100 -4.78 3.56 -14.60
N LEU A 101 -3.67 3.88 -13.93
CA LEU A 101 -3.36 3.46 -12.56
C LEU A 101 -3.52 4.65 -11.62
N ALA A 102 -4.35 4.50 -10.60
CA ALA A 102 -4.47 5.47 -9.53
C ALA A 102 -3.65 5.02 -8.32
N VAL A 103 -2.78 5.89 -7.85
CA VAL A 103 -2.06 5.73 -6.58
C VAL A 103 -2.30 6.96 -5.75
N GLY A 104 -2.61 6.77 -4.48
CA GLY A 104 -2.95 7.82 -3.55
C GLY A 104 -2.45 7.55 -2.14
N LEU A 105 -2.63 8.54 -1.27
CA LEU A 105 -2.63 8.34 0.17
C LEU A 105 -4.07 8.19 0.65
N PHE A 106 -4.30 7.17 1.45
CA PHE A 106 -5.54 6.96 2.19
C PHE A 106 -5.36 7.39 3.63
N MET A 107 -6.33 8.11 4.17
CA MET A 107 -6.40 8.45 5.59
C MET A 107 -7.81 8.22 6.09
N GLY A 108 -7.92 7.41 7.15
CA GLY A 108 -9.19 7.08 7.74
C GLY A 108 -9.21 5.67 8.30
N ALA A 109 -10.39 5.12 8.54
CA ALA A 109 -11.68 5.78 8.51
C ALA A 109 -11.98 6.47 9.84
N PHE A 110 -12.67 7.60 9.74
CA PHE A 110 -13.10 8.41 10.88
C PHE A 110 -14.58 8.18 11.15
N GLU A 111 -14.99 8.15 12.43
CA GLU A 111 -16.41 8.12 12.80
C GLU A 111 -17.13 9.38 12.28
N TYR A 112 -16.45 10.53 12.39
CA TYR A 112 -16.84 11.81 11.80
C TYR A 112 -15.61 12.44 11.17
N GLY A 113 -15.74 12.96 9.96
CA GLY A 113 -14.61 13.57 9.25
C GLY A 113 -13.97 14.71 10.04
N ASP A 114 -12.64 14.77 9.98
CA ASP A 114 -11.80 15.80 10.58
C ASP A 114 -10.84 16.31 9.50
N ASP A 115 -11.32 17.28 8.72
CA ASP A 115 -10.60 17.79 7.55
C ASP A 115 -9.23 18.35 7.96
N THR A 116 -9.13 18.99 9.13
CA THR A 116 -7.86 19.59 9.58
C THR A 116 -6.83 18.51 9.90
N LYS A 117 -7.22 17.50 10.67
CA LYS A 117 -6.33 16.39 11.01
C LYS A 117 -5.93 15.59 9.76
N ALA A 118 -6.89 15.30 8.89
CA ALA A 118 -6.64 14.54 7.67
C ALA A 118 -5.68 15.29 6.74
N ILE A 119 -5.92 16.57 6.46
CA ILE A 119 -5.06 17.38 5.57
C ILE A 119 -3.66 17.54 6.15
N ASN A 120 -3.51 17.76 7.46
CA ASN A 120 -2.19 17.83 8.10
C ASN A 120 -1.43 16.50 7.97
N ALA A 121 -2.08 15.38 8.28
CA ALA A 121 -1.45 14.06 8.17
C ALA A 121 -1.06 13.73 6.72
N LEU A 122 -1.92 14.03 5.74
CA LEU A 122 -1.62 13.86 4.32
C LEU A 122 -0.46 14.75 3.86
N THR A 123 -0.34 15.97 4.39
CA THR A 123 0.76 16.89 4.08
C THR A 123 2.09 16.40 4.64
N GLU A 124 2.10 15.91 5.87
CA GLU A 124 3.27 15.28 6.50
C GLU A 124 3.70 14.03 5.74
N ALA A 125 2.75 13.20 5.33
CA ALA A 125 2.97 12.00 4.52
C ALA A 125 3.59 12.33 3.15
N VAL A 126 3.09 13.36 2.45
CA VAL A 126 3.72 13.84 1.21
C VAL A 126 5.15 14.30 1.46
N SER A 127 5.37 15.07 2.54
CA SER A 127 6.72 15.53 2.90
C SER A 127 7.66 14.34 3.13
N ALA A 128 7.19 13.32 3.85
CA ALA A 128 7.92 12.09 4.10
C ALA A 128 8.30 11.35 2.81
N LEU A 129 7.43 11.35 1.79
CA LEU A 129 7.70 10.77 0.46
C LEU A 129 8.68 11.59 -0.39
N THR A 130 9.00 12.84 0.00
CA THR A 130 10.02 13.65 -0.69
C THR A 130 11.41 13.48 -0.11
N GLU A 131 11.54 12.85 1.07
CA GLU A 131 12.81 12.61 1.73
C GLU A 131 13.55 11.39 1.14
N GLN A 132 14.82 11.24 1.49
CA GLN A 132 15.59 10.07 1.09
C GLN A 132 15.00 8.82 1.75
N TYR A 133 14.52 7.89 0.93
CA TYR A 133 13.83 6.65 1.36
C TYR A 133 14.47 5.93 2.56
N LYS A 134 15.78 5.64 2.52
CA LYS A 134 16.47 4.92 3.61
C LYS A 134 16.48 5.68 4.94
N SER A 135 16.63 6.99 4.88
CA SER A 135 16.69 7.86 6.07
C SER A 135 15.32 8.03 6.69
N ASN A 136 14.26 7.97 5.88
CA ASN A 136 12.88 8.16 6.31
C ASN A 136 12.01 6.89 6.24
N TYR A 137 12.66 5.73 6.25
CA TYR A 137 12.03 4.43 6.03
C TYR A 137 10.83 4.17 6.95
N ASP A 138 10.92 4.56 8.22
CA ASP A 138 9.90 4.28 9.24
C ASP A 138 8.71 5.24 9.20
N ASN A 139 8.85 6.42 8.57
CA ASN A 139 7.79 7.44 8.54
C ASN A 139 7.13 7.57 7.17
N ALA A 140 7.82 7.18 6.09
CA ALA A 140 7.27 7.24 4.75
C ALA A 140 6.04 6.32 4.64
N PRO A 141 4.88 6.83 4.20
CA PRO A 141 3.69 6.02 3.94
C PRO A 141 4.03 4.82 3.06
N ARG A 142 3.40 3.70 3.36
CA ARG A 142 3.64 2.45 2.68
C ARG A 142 2.39 1.60 2.59
N TRP A 143 2.42 0.67 1.65
CA TRP A 143 1.55 -0.49 1.66
C TRP A 143 2.27 -1.63 2.37
N GLU A 144 1.61 -2.25 3.34
CA GLU A 144 2.17 -3.33 4.17
C GLU A 144 2.03 -4.73 3.55
N GLY A 145 1.49 -4.83 2.34
CA GLY A 145 1.43 -6.10 1.62
C GLY A 145 2.76 -6.50 0.98
N SER A 146 2.70 -7.62 0.27
CA SER A 146 3.80 -8.21 -0.48
C SER A 146 3.62 -7.95 -1.99
N PRO A 147 4.70 -7.85 -2.79
CA PRO A 147 6.09 -8.17 -2.47
C PRO A 147 6.84 -7.03 -1.75
N LEU A 148 7.82 -7.36 -0.90
CA LEU A 148 8.82 -6.41 -0.39
C LEU A 148 9.74 -5.86 -1.50
N GLN A 149 10.39 -4.72 -1.23
CA GLN A 149 11.46 -4.20 -2.09
C GLN A 149 12.74 -5.04 -1.95
N ASP A 150 13.61 -5.03 -2.97
CA ASP A 150 14.83 -5.86 -3.01
C ASP A 150 15.83 -5.57 -1.88
N ASN A 151 15.76 -4.38 -1.26
CA ASN A 151 16.60 -3.97 -0.14
C ASN A 151 15.91 -4.11 1.23
N GLU A 152 14.75 -4.74 1.28
CA GLU A 152 13.99 -5.03 2.49
C GLU A 152 14.02 -6.53 2.82
N CYS A 153 13.67 -6.85 4.06
CA CYS A 153 13.49 -8.22 4.51
C CYS A 153 12.51 -8.30 5.68
N TYR A 154 11.98 -9.51 5.89
CA TYR A 154 11.30 -9.85 7.14
C TYR A 154 12.29 -10.43 8.15
N ILE A 155 12.25 -9.95 9.38
CA ILE A 155 12.95 -10.50 10.54
C ILE A 155 11.93 -11.21 11.42
N TRP A 156 12.25 -12.43 11.83
CA TRP A 156 11.55 -13.10 12.91
C TRP A 156 12.32 -12.95 14.22
N HIS A 157 11.68 -12.38 15.23
CA HIS A 157 12.22 -12.26 16.58
C HIS A 157 11.86 -13.50 17.40
N PHE A 158 12.84 -14.04 18.12
CA PHE A 158 12.70 -15.31 18.85
C PHE A 158 11.92 -15.19 20.16
N ASP A 159 11.75 -13.97 20.66
CA ASP A 159 11.16 -13.63 21.95
C ASP A 159 9.72 -13.12 21.86
N GLU A 160 9.24 -12.80 20.65
CA GLU A 160 7.86 -12.37 20.40
C GLU A 160 7.06 -13.49 19.73
N GLU A 161 5.86 -13.78 20.25
CA GLU A 161 4.93 -14.74 19.63
C GLU A 161 4.57 -14.27 18.21
N CYS A 162 5.19 -14.89 17.19
CA CYS A 162 4.86 -14.76 15.77
C CYS A 162 4.78 -13.32 15.24
N ASN A 163 5.69 -12.44 15.65
CA ASN A 163 5.78 -11.09 15.09
C ASN A 163 6.91 -11.02 14.06
N TYR A 164 6.58 -10.64 12.82
CA TYR A 164 7.55 -10.42 11.75
C TYR A 164 7.78 -8.92 11.60
N GLU A 165 9.02 -8.48 11.76
CA GLU A 165 9.38 -7.09 11.48
C GLU A 165 9.78 -6.95 10.01
N ARG A 166 9.14 -6.03 9.28
CA ARG A 166 9.59 -5.61 7.95
C ARG A 166 10.60 -4.48 8.08
N THR A 167 11.85 -4.70 7.69
CA THR A 167 12.91 -3.69 7.83
C THR A 167 13.84 -3.65 6.61
N LEU A 168 14.77 -2.69 6.61
CA LEU A 168 15.85 -2.64 5.62
C LEU A 168 16.87 -3.74 5.89
N LEU A 169 17.33 -4.41 4.83
CA LEU A 169 18.34 -5.47 4.92
C LEU A 169 19.64 -5.00 5.60
N GLU A 170 20.03 -3.74 5.41
CA GLU A 170 21.20 -3.15 6.05
C GLU A 170 21.02 -2.88 7.56
N ARG A 171 19.77 -2.74 8.03
CA ARG A 171 19.46 -2.58 9.47
C ARG A 171 19.33 -3.94 10.15
N ALA A 172 18.88 -4.95 9.41
CA ALA A 172 18.64 -6.29 9.91
C ALA A 172 19.90 -6.99 10.48
N THR A 173 21.09 -6.60 10.02
CA THR A 173 22.35 -7.19 10.52
C THR A 173 22.65 -6.83 11.97
N ASP A 174 22.04 -5.75 12.48
CA ASP A 174 22.29 -5.23 13.83
C ASP A 174 21.17 -5.64 14.82
N THR A 175 20.17 -6.39 14.35
CA THR A 175 18.98 -6.77 15.12
C THR A 175 19.10 -8.19 15.71
N GLN A 176 18.53 -8.40 16.90
CA GLN A 176 18.35 -9.77 17.44
C GLN A 176 17.18 -10.45 16.73
N GLY A 177 17.48 -11.28 15.74
CA GLY A 177 16.47 -12.05 15.01
C GLY A 177 17.04 -12.85 13.85
N MET A 178 16.19 -13.56 13.13
CA MET A 178 16.55 -14.28 11.92
C MET A 178 15.87 -13.64 10.70
N ILE A 179 16.66 -13.29 9.69
CA ILE A 179 16.13 -12.90 8.38
C ILE A 179 15.45 -14.12 7.77
N LEU A 180 14.18 -13.99 7.44
CA LEU A 180 13.44 -15.03 6.73
C LEU A 180 13.95 -15.11 5.29
N THR A 181 14.34 -16.31 4.88
CA THR A 181 14.86 -16.57 3.53
C THR A 181 13.82 -17.23 2.64
N CYS A 182 14.05 -17.17 1.34
CA CYS A 182 13.26 -17.92 0.36
C CYS A 182 13.43 -19.43 0.56
N SER A 183 12.32 -20.18 0.50
CA SER A 183 12.32 -21.65 0.68
C SER A 183 12.65 -22.44 -0.59
N HIS A 184 12.98 -21.76 -1.69
CA HIS A 184 13.42 -22.43 -2.92
C HIS A 184 14.81 -23.05 -2.70
N ASP A 185 14.98 -24.31 -3.13
CA ASP A 185 16.21 -25.06 -2.89
C ASP A 185 17.46 -24.31 -3.41
N GLY A 186 18.47 -24.19 -2.56
CA GLY A 186 19.70 -23.44 -2.83
C GLY A 186 19.57 -21.91 -2.87
N CYS A 187 18.40 -21.33 -2.60
CA CYS A 187 18.22 -19.87 -2.56
C CYS A 187 18.55 -19.30 -1.18
N THR A 188 19.44 -18.31 -1.13
CA THR A 188 19.83 -17.60 0.12
C THR A 188 19.29 -16.18 0.19
N LYS A 189 18.43 -15.77 -0.77
CA LYS A 189 17.88 -14.41 -0.79
C LYS A 189 16.83 -14.25 0.32
N PRO A 190 16.72 -13.05 0.93
CA PRO A 190 15.61 -12.72 1.81
C PRO A 190 14.26 -12.97 1.14
N ALA A 191 13.28 -13.42 1.92
CA ALA A 191 11.90 -13.54 1.48
C ALA A 191 11.29 -12.14 1.27
N SER A 192 10.60 -11.97 0.15
CA SER A 192 9.79 -10.78 -0.16
C SER A 192 8.30 -11.03 0.07
N GLU A 193 7.92 -12.27 0.33
CA GLU A 193 6.57 -12.72 0.66
C GLU A 193 6.69 -13.93 1.59
N ILE A 194 5.90 -13.89 2.65
CA ILE A 194 5.92 -14.90 3.70
C ILE A 194 4.69 -15.79 3.63
N ASP A 195 4.90 -17.09 3.83
CA ASP A 195 3.80 -18.04 3.91
C ASP A 195 3.11 -17.93 5.27
N HIS A 196 1.89 -17.41 5.24
CA HIS A 196 1.03 -17.28 6.42
C HIS A 196 0.21 -18.55 6.72
N HIS A 197 0.38 -19.64 5.96
CA HIS A 197 -0.40 -20.86 6.13
C HIS A 197 0.03 -21.67 7.36
N PHE A 198 -0.90 -21.84 8.31
CA PHE A 198 -0.74 -22.74 9.44
C PHE A 198 -0.87 -24.22 9.00
N PRO A 199 -0.05 -25.18 9.49
CA PRO A 199 0.86 -25.09 10.63
C PRO A 199 2.33 -24.78 10.28
N TYR A 200 2.67 -24.67 9.00
CA TYR A 200 4.04 -24.53 8.54
C TYR A 200 4.28 -23.12 8.03
N MET A 201 4.31 -22.16 8.96
CA MET A 201 4.76 -20.80 8.64
C MET A 201 6.18 -20.90 8.07
N SER A 202 6.44 -20.23 6.95
CA SER A 202 7.72 -20.14 6.23
C SER A 202 8.12 -21.21 5.21
N ASP A 203 7.39 -22.31 5.05
CA ASP A 203 7.77 -23.38 4.10
C ASP A 203 7.60 -22.97 2.63
N GLN A 204 6.78 -21.95 2.37
CA GLN A 204 6.57 -21.42 1.02
C GLN A 204 7.02 -19.98 0.82
N ASN A 205 7.89 -19.44 1.68
CA ASN A 205 8.46 -18.12 1.47
C ASN A 205 9.11 -17.98 0.08
N ARG A 206 8.89 -16.83 -0.55
CA ARG A 206 9.44 -16.52 -1.88
C ARG A 206 10.21 -15.20 -1.83
N CYS A 207 11.38 -15.16 -2.48
CA CYS A 207 12.05 -13.89 -2.79
C CYS A 207 11.54 -13.34 -4.12
N THR A 208 11.85 -12.09 -4.42
CA THR A 208 11.40 -11.39 -5.65
C THR A 208 11.70 -12.16 -6.94
N THR A 209 12.80 -12.93 -6.97
CA THR A 209 13.16 -13.78 -8.12
C THR A 209 12.30 -15.05 -8.25
N HIS A 210 11.83 -15.62 -7.14
CA HIS A 210 11.09 -16.88 -7.09
C HIS A 210 9.59 -16.72 -6.86
N GLN A 211 9.08 -15.48 -6.83
CA GLN A 211 7.66 -15.14 -6.81
C GLN A 211 6.95 -15.47 -8.13
N ARG A 212 7.19 -16.66 -8.71
CA ARG A 212 6.63 -17.09 -9.99
C ARG A 212 5.16 -16.68 -10.10
N GLY A 213 4.89 -15.81 -11.07
CA GLY A 213 3.59 -15.32 -11.55
C GLY A 213 2.40 -15.77 -10.71
N LEU A 214 1.95 -14.90 -9.82
CA LEU A 214 0.66 -15.00 -9.17
C LEU A 214 -0.40 -15.19 -10.27
N ARG A 215 -1.00 -16.37 -10.25
CA ARG A 215 -2.23 -16.73 -10.96
C ARG A 215 -3.40 -16.39 -10.08
#